data_AF-K1TVW7-F1
#
_entry.id   AF-K1TVW7-F1
#
_cell.length_a   1.000
_cell.length_b   1.000
_cell.length_c   1.000
_cell.angle_alpha   90.00
_cell.angle_beta   90.00
_cell.angle_gamma   90.00
#
_symmetry.space_group_name_H-M   'P 1'
#
loop_
_entity.id
_entity.type
_entity.pdbx_description
1 polymer ?
#
loop_
_entity_poly.entity_id
_entity_poly.type
_entity_poly.pdbx_seq_one_letter_code
_entity_poly.pdbx_strand_id
1 'polypeptide(L)' 'PLIVVGYDCKLNKIGGRLCDLAPTMLDIMGLAKPAEMTGVSLIEK' A
#
# COMPACT_ATOMS: atom_id res chain seq x y z
N PRO A 1 -8.87 -6.17 9.21
CA PRO A 1 -9.25 -4.76 8.96
C PRO A 1 -7.97 -3.94 8.74
N LEU A 2 -7.99 -2.97 7.82
CA LEU A 2 -6.87 -2.07 7.52
C LEU A 2 -7.36 -0.63 7.64
N ILE A 3 -6.64 0.22 8.36
CA ILE A 3 -6.94 1.64 8.54
C ILE A 3 -5.64 2.42 8.37
N VAL A 4 -5.68 3.48 7.56
CA VAL A 4 -4.58 4.43 7.42
C VAL A 4 -4.94 5.70 8.21
N VAL A 5 -4.04 6.17 9.05
CA VAL A 5 -4.24 7.35 9.91
C VAL A 5 -3.08 8.32 9.67
N GLY A 6 -3.39 9.62 9.60
CA GLY A 6 -2.37 10.67 9.42
C GLY A 6 -1.81 10.76 7.99
N TYR A 7 -2.43 10.09 7.03
CA TYR A 7 -2.08 10.17 5.62
C TYR A 7 -3.36 10.24 4.79
N ASP A 8 -3.55 11.34 4.05
CA ASP A 8 -4.74 11.57 3.23
C ASP A 8 -4.67 10.70 1.97
N CYS A 9 -5.38 9.57 1.99
CA CYS A 9 -5.39 8.62 0.90
C CYS A 9 -6.71 7.86 0.84
N LYS A 10 -6.96 7.24 -0.32
CA LYS A 10 -8.06 6.29 -0.51
C LYS A 10 -7.48 4.90 -0.67
N LEU A 11 -8.02 3.96 0.09
CA LEU A 11 -7.69 2.54 -0.07
C LEU A 11 -8.50 1.93 -1.20
N ASN A 12 -7.88 0.99 -1.92
CA ASN A 12 -8.51 0.26 -3.02
C ASN A 12 -9.76 -0.49 -2.55
N LYS A 13 -10.89 -0.21 -3.22
CA LYS A 13 -12.22 -0.76 -2.89
C LYS A 13 -12.38 -2.25 -3.10
N ILE A 14 -11.53 -2.85 -3.95
CA ILE A 14 -11.58 -4.29 -4.27
C ILE A 14 -10.92 -5.12 -3.16
N GLY A 15 -10.29 -4.46 -2.18
CA GLY A 15 -9.56 -5.11 -1.08
C GLY A 15 -8.14 -5.50 -1.48
N GLY A 16 -7.44 -6.17 -0.56
CA GLY A 16 -6.03 -6.51 -0.70
C GLY A 16 -5.65 -7.76 0.07
N ARG A 17 -4.37 -8.15 -0.04
CA ARG A 17 -3.75 -9.28 0.66
C ARG A 17 -2.74 -8.77 1.68
N LEU A 18 -2.32 -9.64 2.60
CA LEU A 18 -1.33 -9.25 3.63
C LEU A 18 0.02 -8.82 3.03
N CYS A 19 0.42 -9.38 1.88
CA CYS A 19 1.66 -9.03 1.18
C CYS A 19 1.68 -7.57 0.66
N ASP A 20 0.53 -6.92 0.58
CA ASP A 20 0.38 -5.58 0.02
C ASP A 20 0.73 -4.47 1.01
N LEU A 21 0.83 -4.80 2.31
CA LEU A 21 1.16 -3.87 3.38
C LEU A 21 2.53 -3.21 3.21
N ALA A 22 3.59 -4.01 2.98
CA ALA A 22 4.94 -3.47 2.86
C ALA A 22 5.09 -2.56 1.61
N PRO A 23 4.61 -2.95 0.41
CA PRO A 23 4.52 -2.05 -0.74
C PRO A 23 3.75 -0.77 -0.46
N THR A 24 2.64 -0.85 0.27
CA THR A 24 1.83 0.34 0.64
C THR A 24 2.61 1.29 1.55
N MET A 25 3.38 0.77 2.51
CA MET A 25 4.23 1.60 3.37
C MET A 25 5.34 2.30 2.57
N LEU A 26 5.97 1.60 1.62
CA LEU A 26 6.98 2.20 0.74
C LEU A 26 6.39 3.34 -0.11
N ASP A 27 5.16 3.16 -0.59
CA ASP A 27 4.44 4.18 -1.35
C ASP A 27 4.18 5.45 -0.51
N ILE A 28 3.73 5.29 0.74
CA ILE A 28 3.56 6.40 1.70
C ILE A 28 4.88 7.13 1.98
N MET A 29 5.99 6.38 2.05
CA MET A 29 7.33 6.93 2.27
C MET A 29 7.97 7.54 1.01
N GLY A 30 7.32 7.41 -0.16
CA GLY A 30 7.89 7.83 -1.44
C GLY A 30 9.12 7.03 -1.88
N LEU A 31 9.25 5.78 -1.39
CA LEU A 31 10.36 4.89 -1.71
C LEU A 31 10.00 3.95 -2.86
N ALA A 32 10.99 3.62 -3.70
CA ALA A 32 10.80 2.67 -4.78
C ALA A 32 10.54 1.25 -4.24
N LYS A 33 9.54 0.57 -4.79
CA LYS A 33 9.27 -0.84 -4.49
C LYS A 33 10.34 -1.72 -5.14
N PRO A 34 11.03 -2.61 -4.40
CA PRO A 34 11.99 -3.55 -4.98
C PRO A 34 11.29 -4.57 -5.89
N ALA A 35 12.05 -5.16 -6.83
CA ALA A 35 11.51 -6.05 -7.86
C ALA A 35 11.02 -7.40 -7.30
N GLU A 36 11.60 -7.85 -6.19
CA GLU A 36 11.26 -9.10 -5.51
C GLU A 36 9.91 -9.03 -4.79
N MET A 37 9.41 -7.82 -4.50
CA MET A 37 8.11 -7.64 -3.86
C MET A 37 6.97 -7.86 -4.87
N THR A 38 6.25 -8.97 -4.68
CA THR A 38 5.09 -9.33 -5.51
C THR A 38 3.80 -8.61 -5.10
N GLY A 39 3.72 -8.13 -3.86
CA GLY A 39 2.59 -7.33 -3.38
C GLY A 39 2.48 -5.98 -4.09
N VAL A 40 1.30 -5.39 -4.05
CA VAL A 40 0.98 -4.11 -4.69
C VAL A 40 0.54 -3.09 -3.63
N SER A 41 0.74 -1.79 -3.88
CA SER A 41 0.23 -0.76 -2.96
C SER A 41 -1.30 -0.80 -2.94
N LEU A 42 -1.89 -0.62 -1.76
CA LEU A 42 -3.34 -0.57 -1.54
C LEU A 42 -3.90 0.85 -1.68
N ILE A 43 -3.06 1.85 -1.95
CA ILE A 43 -3.48 3.25 -2.14
C ILE A 43 -3.93 3.47 -3.60
N GLU A 44 -5.10 4.04 -3.79
CA GLU A 44 -5.56 4.54 -5.10
C GLU A 44 -4.72 5.77 -5.50
N LYS A 45 -4.23 5.79 -6.74
CA LYS A 45 -3.55 6.94 -7.34
C LYS A 45 -4.53 7.96 -7.89
#